data_AF-A0A2S2GIG3-F1
#
_entry.id   AF-A0A2S2GIG3-F1
#
_cell.length_a   1.000
_cell.length_b   1.000
_cell.length_c   1.000
_cell.angle_alpha   90.00
_cell.angle_beta   90.00
_cell.angle_gamma   90.00
#
_symmetry.space_group_name_H-M   'P 1'
#
loop_
_entity.id
_entity.type
_entity.pdbx_description
1 polymer ?
#
loop_
_entity_poly.entity_id
_entity_poly.type
_entity_poly.pdbx_seq_one_letter_code
_entity_poly.pdbx_strand_id
1 'polypeptide(L)'
;MNELPLRLLPWNSPEGKPCYLSTDDPGSRLSRMADEVEAELIASGEAVLAGAEAVLADLVAGEVAVRFALTRATESLRDALRVAECRGDRVP
;
A
#
# COMPACT_ATOMS: atom_id res chain seq x y z
N MET A 1 30.09 -12.29 -4.57
CA MET A 1 28.68 -11.92 -4.78
C MET A 1 28.20 -11.34 -3.47
N ASN A 2 28.05 -10.02 -3.39
CA ASN A 2 27.34 -9.42 -2.25
C ASN A 2 25.86 -9.55 -2.59
N GLU A 3 25.19 -10.56 -2.02
CA GLU A 3 23.73 -10.61 -2.06
C GLU A 3 23.20 -9.50 -1.15
N LEU A 4 22.41 -8.59 -1.72
CA LEU A 4 21.60 -7.68 -0.94
C LEU A 4 20.45 -8.47 -0.28
N PRO A 5 19.96 -8.05 0.90
CA PRO A 5 18.82 -8.70 1.53
C PRO A 5 17.61 -8.68 0.59
N LEU A 6 16.79 -9.74 0.65
CA LEU A 6 15.58 -9.86 -0.15
C LEU A 6 14.66 -8.65 0.09
N ARG A 7 14.27 -7.96 -0.98
CA ARG A 7 13.33 -6.84 -0.88
C ARG A 7 11.90 -7.34 -0.90
N LEU A 8 11.12 -6.98 0.11
CA LEU A 8 9.68 -7.16 0.13
C LEU A 8 9.00 -6.24 -0.90
N LEU A 9 8.07 -6.78 -1.70
CA LEU A 9 7.36 -6.05 -2.76
C LEU A 9 5.97 -5.60 -2.31
N PRO A 10 5.44 -4.46 -2.79
CA PRO A 10 4.15 -3.92 -2.33
C PRO A 10 2.93 -4.69 -2.86
N TRP A 11 3.13 -5.75 -3.66
CA TRP A 11 2.08 -6.65 -4.13
C TRP A 11 2.29 -8.08 -3.63
N ASN A 12 1.19 -8.84 -3.64
CA ASN A 12 1.18 -10.26 -3.34
C ASN A 12 1.14 -11.10 -4.62
N SER A 13 1.42 -12.39 -4.49
CA SER A 13 1.14 -13.37 -5.53
C SER A 13 -0.38 -13.50 -5.76
N PRO A 14 -0.82 -14.09 -6.87
CA PRO A 14 -2.24 -14.36 -7.11
C PRO A 14 -2.92 -15.16 -5.98
N GLU A 15 -2.15 -15.98 -5.26
CA GLU A 15 -2.61 -16.76 -4.09
C GLU A 15 -2.59 -15.97 -2.77
N GLY A 16 -2.26 -14.68 -2.82
CA GLY A 16 -2.22 -13.78 -1.67
C GLY A 16 -0.96 -13.88 -0.81
N LYS A 17 0.12 -14.49 -1.31
CA LYS A 17 1.38 -14.61 -0.55
C LYS A 17 2.29 -13.39 -0.78
N PRO A 18 3.05 -12.93 0.25
CA PRO A 18 4.03 -11.86 0.06
C PRO A 18 5.06 -12.21 -1.01
N CYS A 19 5.36 -11.25 -1.89
CA CYS A 19 6.39 -11.39 -2.92
C CYS A 19 7.71 -10.73 -2.48
N TYR A 20 8.82 -11.36 -2.84
CA TYR A 20 10.18 -10.88 -2.56
C TYR A 20 11.00 -10.79 -3.85
N LEU A 21 11.87 -9.78 -3.93
CA LEU A 21 12.84 -9.58 -4.99
C LEU A 21 14.25 -9.88 -4.48
N SER A 22 14.92 -10.84 -5.12
CA SER A 22 16.37 -11.02 -5.01
C SER A 22 17.04 -10.26 -6.16
N THR A 23 17.90 -9.30 -5.84
CA THR A 23 18.63 -8.52 -6.84
C THR A 23 19.93 -7.98 -6.24
N ASP A 24 20.96 -7.84 -7.07
CA ASP A 24 22.22 -7.17 -6.76
C ASP A 24 22.20 -5.66 -7.09
N ASP A 25 21.12 -5.18 -7.73
CA ASP A 25 20.91 -3.78 -8.10
C ASP A 25 19.65 -3.20 -7.40
N PRO A 26 19.82 -2.35 -6.37
CA PRO A 26 18.72 -1.63 -5.72
C PRO A 26 17.91 -0.73 -6.67
N GLY A 27 18.48 -0.34 -7.82
CA GLY A 27 17.85 0.46 -8.86
C GLY A 27 17.23 -0.35 -10.00
N SER A 28 17.16 -1.67 -9.86
CA SER A 28 16.63 -2.55 -10.90
C SER A 28 15.21 -2.17 -11.32
N ARG A 29 14.80 -2.58 -12.53
CA ARG A 29 13.47 -2.27 -13.07
C ARG A 29 12.34 -2.67 -12.12
N LEU A 30 12.47 -3.81 -11.44
CA LEU A 30 11.47 -4.26 -10.46
C LEU A 30 11.50 -3.46 -9.17
N SER A 31 12.67 -3.00 -8.72
CA SER A 31 12.77 -2.13 -7.54
C SER A 31 12.10 -0.78 -7.79
N ARG A 32 12.32 -0.16 -8.97
CA ARG A 32 11.62 1.08 -9.34
C ARG A 32 10.12 0.90 -9.48
N MET A 33 9.68 -0.21 -10.07
CA MET A 33 8.25 -0.56 -10.12
C MET A 33 7.66 -0.70 -8.71
N ALA A 34 8.41 -1.27 -7.76
CA ALA A 34 7.98 -1.34 -6.37
C ALA A 34 7.82 0.06 -5.75
N ASP A 35 8.77 0.97 -5.99
CA ASP A 35 8.67 2.34 -5.51
C ASP A 35 7.49 3.11 -6.15
N GLU A 36 7.22 2.90 -7.44
CA GLU A 36 6.06 3.45 -8.16
C GLU A 36 4.74 2.95 -7.56
N VAL A 37 4.60 1.63 -7.35
CA VAL A 37 3.39 1.06 -6.73
C VAL A 37 3.21 1.53 -5.29
N GLU A 38 4.30 1.63 -4.50
CA GLU A 38 4.21 2.22 -3.16
C GLU A 38 3.65 3.66 -3.21
N ALA A 39 4.07 4.47 -4.18
CA ALA A 39 3.56 5.82 -4.35
C ALA A 39 2.09 5.85 -4.77
N GLU A 40 1.67 4.99 -5.69
CA GLU A 40 0.28 4.86 -6.12
C GLU A 40 -0.66 4.42 -4.99
N LEU A 41 -0.24 3.47 -4.16
CA LEU A 41 -1.01 3.01 -3.00
C LEU A 41 -1.22 4.13 -1.98
N ILE A 42 -0.19 4.94 -1.74
CA ILE A 42 -0.29 6.09 -0.83
C ILE A 42 -1.23 7.17 -1.41
N ALA A 43 -1.08 7.51 -2.69
CA ALA A 43 -1.96 8.48 -3.34
C ALA A 43 -3.43 8.02 -3.36
N SER A 44 -3.67 6.72 -3.58
CA SER A 44 -5.01 6.11 -3.46
C SER A 44 -5.55 6.23 -2.03
N GLY A 45 -4.71 5.99 -1.02
CA GLY A 45 -5.05 6.17 0.39
C GLY A 45 -5.45 7.61 0.74
N GLU A 46 -4.73 8.62 0.22
CA GLU A 46 -5.07 10.04 0.40
C GLU A 46 -6.45 10.37 -0.20
N ALA A 47 -6.75 9.86 -1.39
CA ALA A 47 -8.05 10.06 -2.03
C ALA A 47 -9.19 9.39 -1.24
N VAL A 48 -8.97 8.17 -0.74
CA VAL A 48 -9.94 7.45 0.09
C VAL A 48 -10.15 8.15 1.43
N LEU A 49 -9.10 8.67 2.05
CA LEU A 49 -9.19 9.43 3.29
C LEU A 49 -10.07 10.67 3.11
N ALA A 50 -9.81 11.47 2.07
CA ALA A 50 -10.62 12.65 1.77
C ALA A 50 -12.10 12.31 1.54
N GLY A 51 -12.38 11.21 0.82
CA GLY A 51 -13.74 10.73 0.61
C GLY A 51 -14.41 10.27 1.91
N ALA A 52 -13.69 9.55 2.78
CA ALA A 52 -14.21 9.10 4.06
C ALA A 52 -14.49 10.28 5.01
N GLU A 53 -13.61 11.28 5.06
CA GLU A 53 -13.81 12.52 5.83
C GLU A 53 -15.04 13.29 5.34
N ALA A 54 -15.26 13.36 4.02
CA ALA A 54 -16.45 13.98 3.46
C ALA A 54 -17.74 13.26 3.86
N VAL A 55 -17.75 11.92 3.85
CA VAL A 55 -18.90 11.12 4.32
C VAL A 55 -19.15 11.33 5.81
N LEU A 56 -18.10 11.41 6.63
CA LEU A 56 -18.23 11.65 8.06
C LEU A 56 -18.70 13.07 8.40
N ALA A 57 -18.38 14.05 7.56
CA ALA A 57 -18.85 15.43 7.72
C ALA A 57 -20.35 15.61 7.37
N ASP A 58 -20.90 14.71 6.55
CA ASP A 58 -22.32 14.71 6.21
C ASP A 58 -23.14 13.97 7.29
N LEU A 59 -23.76 14.74 8.20
CA LEU A 59 -24.58 14.21 9.31
C LEU A 59 -25.84 13.45 8.84
N VAL A 60 -26.26 13.59 7.59
CA VAL A 60 -27.39 12.84 7.03
C VAL A 60 -26.96 11.67 6.15
N ALA A 61 -25.66 11.38 6.07
CA ALA A 61 -25.14 10.21 5.37
C ALA A 61 -25.76 8.91 5.91
N GLY A 62 -26.35 8.14 5.01
CA GLY A 62 -26.98 6.87 5.36
C GLY A 62 -25.96 5.75 5.62
N GLU A 63 -26.43 4.65 6.24
CA GLU A 63 -25.61 3.48 6.58
C GLU A 63 -24.80 2.94 5.39
N VAL A 64 -25.39 2.94 4.19
CA VAL A 64 -24.72 2.44 2.97
C VAL A 64 -23.48 3.27 2.63
N ALA A 65 -23.58 4.61 2.71
CA ALA A 65 -22.46 5.50 2.44
C ALA A 65 -21.34 5.32 3.48
N VAL A 66 -21.71 5.23 4.76
CA VAL A 66 -20.75 5.01 5.86
C VAL A 66 -20.06 3.66 5.74
N ARG A 67 -20.80 2.58 5.45
CA ARG A 67 -20.24 1.23 5.27
C ARG A 67 -19.32 1.17 4.06
N PHE A 68 -19.66 1.84 2.96
CA PHE A 68 -18.80 1.94 1.78
C PHE A 68 -17.49 2.68 2.11
N ALA A 69 -17.58 3.87 2.71
CA ALA A 69 -16.41 4.64 3.13
C ALA A 69 -15.51 3.85 4.08
N LEU A 70 -16.07 3.18 5.09
CA LEU A 70 -15.32 2.35 6.02
C LEU A 70 -14.65 1.16 5.30
N THR A 71 -15.35 0.52 4.36
CA THR A 71 -14.78 -0.59 3.58
C THR A 71 -13.55 -0.12 2.81
N ARG A 72 -13.67 0.99 2.08
CA ARG A 72 -12.56 1.60 1.35
C ARG A 72 -11.41 2.00 2.25
N ALA A 73 -11.71 2.63 3.39
CA ALA A 73 -10.71 3.01 4.37
C ALA A 73 -9.94 1.80 4.91
N THR A 74 -10.60 0.67 5.17
CA THR A 74 -9.91 -0.55 5.63
C THR A 74 -9.01 -1.16 4.55
N GLU A 75 -9.39 -1.06 3.28
CA GLU A 75 -8.55 -1.51 2.16
C GLU A 75 -7.30 -0.64 2.04
N SER A 76 -7.47 0.69 1.99
CA SER A 76 -6.34 1.62 1.95
C SER A 76 -5.45 1.57 3.19
N LEU A 77 -6.00 1.24 4.37
CA LEU A 77 -5.19 1.03 5.58
C LEU A 77 -4.29 -0.22 5.45
N ARG A 78 -4.80 -1.32 4.88
CA ARG A 78 -3.96 -2.50 4.62
C ARG A 78 -2.82 -2.17 3.65
N ASP A 79 -3.11 -1.41 2.61
CA ASP A 79 -2.12 -0.96 1.63
C ASP A 79 -1.05 -0.07 2.30
N ALA A 80 -1.46 0.88 3.14
CA ALA A 80 -0.54 1.74 3.89
C ALA A 80 0.36 0.95 4.85
N LEU A 81 -0.21 -0.02 5.58
CA LEU A 81 0.57 -0.92 6.44
C LEU A 81 1.58 -1.75 5.64
N ARG A 82 1.19 -2.22 4.44
CA ARG A 82 2.09 -2.94 3.54
C ARG A 82 3.24 -2.07 3.08
N VAL A 83 2.97 -0.83 2.67
CA VAL A 83 4.01 0.13 2.29
C VAL A 83 4.96 0.42 3.46
N ALA A 84 4.41 0.57 4.67
CA ALA A 84 5.21 0.79 5.87
C ALA A 84 6.14 -0.39 6.17
N GLU A 85 5.68 -1.63 6.04
CA GLU A 85 6.49 -2.85 6.17
C GLU A 85 7.61 -2.90 5.12
N CYS A 86 7.28 -2.71 3.83
CA CYS A 86 8.27 -2.67 2.74
C CYS A 86 9.35 -1.60 2.92
N ARG A 87 9.00 -0.46 3.54
CA ARG A 87 9.95 0.62 3.85
C ARG A 87 10.76 0.30 5.11
N GLY A 88 10.14 -0.29 6.13
CA GLY A 88 10.77 -0.68 7.39
C GLY A 88 11.90 -1.68 7.19
N ASP A 89 11.69 -2.69 6.33
CA ASP A 89 12.72 -3.69 5.99
C ASP A 89 13.97 -3.10 5.29
N ARG A 90 13.89 -1.85 4.84
CA ARG A 90 15.00 -1.12 4.20
C ARG A 90 15.75 -0.18 5.16
N VAL A 91 15.27 -0.01 6.40
CA VAL A 91 15.93 0.83 7.41
C VAL A 91 16.96 -0.01 8.20
N PRO A 92 18.22 0.47 8.38
CA PRO A 92 19.26 -0.24 9.13
C PRO A 92 18.98 -0.44 10.63
#